data_AF-A0A2C9LSD8-F1
#
_entry.id   AF-A0A2C9LSD8-F1
#
_cell.length_a   1.000
_cell.length_b   1.000
_cell.length_c   1.000
_cell.angle_alpha   90.00
_cell.angle_beta   90.00
_cell.angle_gamma   90.00
#
_symmetry.space_group_name_H-M   'P 1'
#
loop_
_entity.id
_entity.type
_entity.pdbx_description
1 polymer ?
#
loop_
_entity_poly.entity_id
_entity_poly.type
_entity_poly.pdbx_seq_one_letter_code
_entity_poly.pdbx_strand_id
1 'polypeptide(L)'
;MRACLVLSERLIENMSVIILLLTILLFSMSFSDSIMVNKVSRDKFLELHNAERRRVGTQPLVWNTTLARSSAAYAAKCIWEHSKGKYGENLYRSRPRQNDTVKLAENSVKSWRKEKPGKLGPDWPCLKDLQCGHYTQGNQAGIVSLSWLST
;
A
#
# COMPACT_ATOMS: atom_id res chain seq x y z
N MET A 1 60.14 -27.10 4.21
CA MET A 1 59.68 -25.81 3.62
C MET A 1 58.49 -25.96 2.67
N ARG A 2 58.41 -26.96 1.78
CA ARG A 2 57.30 -27.10 0.82
C ARG A 2 55.91 -27.42 1.42
N ALA A 3 55.85 -28.17 2.52
CA ALA A 3 54.58 -28.53 3.16
C ALA A 3 53.84 -27.33 3.81
N CYS A 4 54.59 -26.32 4.26
CA CYS A 4 54.01 -25.13 4.91
C CYS A 4 53.31 -24.21 3.88
N LEU A 5 53.85 -24.14 2.66
CA LEU A 5 53.30 -23.33 1.56
C LEU A 5 51.97 -23.91 1.04
N VAL A 6 51.89 -25.24 0.87
CA VAL A 6 50.66 -25.92 0.43
C VAL A 6 49.52 -25.77 1.45
N LEU A 7 49.85 -25.77 2.75
CA LEU A 7 48.86 -25.53 3.81
C LEU A 7 48.38 -24.08 3.78
N SER A 8 49.26 -23.09 3.59
CA SER A 8 48.85 -21.69 3.47
C SER A 8 47.98 -21.43 2.23
N GLU A 9 48.30 -22.03 1.09
CA GLU A 9 47.52 -21.91 -0.15
C GLU A 9 46.11 -22.48 0.02
N ARG A 10 45.99 -23.68 0.62
CA ARG A 10 44.68 -24.30 0.90
C ARG A 10 43.86 -23.50 1.93
N LEU A 11 44.51 -22.88 2.91
CA LEU A 11 43.84 -21.99 3.88
C LEU A 11 43.33 -20.71 3.20
N ILE A 12 44.11 -20.11 2.28
CA ILE A 12 43.72 -18.92 1.53
C ILE A 12 42.57 -19.21 0.56
N GLU A 13 42.59 -20.35 -0.13
CA GLU A 13 41.49 -20.77 -1.01
C GLU A 13 40.18 -20.99 -0.23
N ASN A 14 40.25 -21.68 0.91
CA ASN A 14 39.08 -21.92 1.76
C ASN A 14 38.52 -20.61 2.34
N MET A 15 39.38 -19.68 2.77
CA MET A 15 38.93 -18.37 3.26
C MET A 15 38.28 -17.53 2.16
N SER A 16 38.81 -17.58 0.94
CA SER A 16 38.26 -16.87 -0.22
C SER A 16 36.87 -17.40 -0.62
N VAL A 17 36.67 -18.73 -0.56
CA VAL A 17 35.36 -19.36 -0.79
C VAL A 17 34.35 -18.99 0.29
N ILE A 18 34.75 -18.97 1.56
CA ILE A 18 33.87 -18.57 2.67
C ILE A 18 33.46 -17.11 2.56
N ILE A 19 34.40 -16.21 2.21
CA ILE A 19 34.09 -14.78 2.00
C ILE A 19 33.12 -14.61 0.83
N LEU A 20 33.29 -15.36 -0.27
CA LEU A 20 32.39 -15.32 -1.43
C LEU A 20 30.98 -15.83 -1.09
N LEU A 21 30.85 -16.89 -0.28
CA LEU A 21 29.55 -17.40 0.17
C LEU A 21 28.85 -16.43 1.12
N LEU A 22 29.60 -15.75 2.01
CA LEU A 22 29.07 -14.74 2.91
C LEU A 22 28.59 -13.47 2.17
N THR A 23 29.30 -13.05 1.10
CA THR A 23 28.85 -11.90 0.29
C THR A 23 27.60 -12.22 -0.52
N ILE A 24 27.46 -13.44 -1.05
CA ILE A 24 26.23 -13.91 -1.73
C ILE A 24 25.05 -13.95 -0.74
N LEU A 25 25.27 -14.43 0.49
CA LEU A 25 24.23 -14.48 1.53
C LEU A 25 23.76 -13.07 1.93
N LEU A 26 24.70 -12.12 2.09
CA LEU A 26 24.41 -10.72 2.43
C LEU A 26 23.71 -9.98 1.29
N PHE A 27 24.00 -10.32 0.02
CA PHE A 27 23.34 -9.71 -1.14
C PHE A 27 21.89 -10.22 -1.34
N SER A 28 21.57 -11.42 -0.86
CA SER A 28 20.20 -11.97 -0.91
C SER A 28 19.20 -11.30 0.04
N MET A 29 19.68 -10.45 0.95
CA MET A 29 18.85 -9.77 1.97
C MET A 29 18.32 -8.39 1.56
N SER A 30 18.42 -7.99 0.28
CA SER A 30 17.92 -6.67 -0.14
C SER A 30 17.29 -6.73 -1.53
N PHE A 31 15.96 -6.78 -1.56
CA PHE A 31 15.07 -5.83 -2.23
C PHE A 31 13.65 -6.41 -2.19
N SER A 32 12.99 -6.28 -1.05
CA SER A 32 11.54 -6.14 -1.10
C SER A 32 11.29 -4.67 -1.45
N ASP A 33 11.16 -4.35 -2.74
CA ASP A 33 10.46 -3.13 -3.16
C ASP A 33 9.02 -3.28 -2.71
N SER A 34 8.80 -3.02 -1.44
CA SER A 34 7.48 -3.06 -0.88
C SER A 34 6.76 -1.88 -1.52
N ILE A 35 5.75 -2.16 -2.35
CA ILE A 35 4.71 -1.23 -2.81
C ILE A 35 3.89 -0.82 -1.58
N MET A 36 4.56 -0.33 -0.55
CA MET A 36 3.96 0.09 0.70
C MET A 36 3.93 1.60 0.63
N VAL A 37 2.72 2.14 0.82
CA VAL A 37 2.52 3.56 1.11
C VAL A 37 3.55 3.98 2.16
N ASN A 38 4.44 4.91 1.81
CA ASN A 38 5.44 5.40 2.76
C ASN A 38 4.74 6.09 3.94
N LYS A 39 5.47 6.31 5.05
CA LYS A 39 4.90 6.91 6.26
C LYS A 39 4.13 8.22 5.99
N VAL A 40 4.67 9.07 5.13
CA VAL A 40 4.09 10.38 4.83
C VAL A 40 2.74 10.26 4.12
N SER A 41 2.68 9.48 3.05
CA SER A 41 1.43 9.27 2.29
C SER A 41 0.38 8.50 3.09
N ARG A 42 0.80 7.58 3.96
CA ARG A 42 -0.09 6.87 4.89
C ARG A 42 -0.76 7.83 5.85
N ASP A 43 0.06 8.65 6.51
CA ASP A 43 -0.42 9.62 7.48
C ASP A 43 -1.36 10.63 6.77
N LYS A 44 -1.07 10.98 5.51
CA LYS A 44 -1.95 11.82 4.68
C LYS A 44 -3.31 11.17 4.38
N PHE A 45 -3.35 9.89 4.02
CA PHE A 45 -4.60 9.15 3.82
C PHE A 45 -5.46 9.17 5.09
N LEU A 46 -4.87 8.85 6.25
CA LEU A 46 -5.57 8.89 7.53
C LEU A 46 -6.08 10.28 7.88
N GLU A 47 -5.26 11.32 7.73
CA GLU A 47 -5.62 12.70 7.97
C GLU A 47 -6.86 13.11 7.15
N LEU A 48 -6.83 12.87 5.84
CA LEU A 48 -7.89 13.27 4.93
C LEU A 48 -9.21 12.52 5.21
N HIS A 49 -9.15 11.22 5.47
CA HIS A 49 -10.33 10.43 5.85
C HIS A 49 -10.88 10.87 7.20
N ASN A 50 -10.04 11.01 8.22
CA ASN A 50 -10.49 11.39 9.57
C ASN A 50 -11.03 12.81 9.64
N ALA A 51 -10.52 13.72 8.81
CA ALA A 51 -11.09 15.06 8.66
C ALA A 51 -12.53 15.02 8.12
N GLU A 52 -12.83 14.14 7.15
CA GLU A 52 -14.19 14.00 6.63
C GLU A 52 -15.11 13.28 7.62
N ARG A 53 -14.66 12.20 8.24
CA ARG A 53 -15.42 11.44 9.24
C ARG A 53 -15.81 12.31 10.43
N ARG A 54 -14.92 13.20 10.88
CA ARG A 54 -15.22 14.21 11.90
C ARG A 54 -16.37 15.13 11.49
N ARG A 55 -16.46 15.54 10.22
CA ARG A 55 -17.54 16.43 9.74
C ARG A 55 -18.92 15.77 9.78
N VAL A 56 -18.98 14.45 9.66
CA VAL A 56 -20.24 13.68 9.65
C VAL A 56 -20.49 12.92 10.96
N GLY A 57 -19.64 13.11 11.98
CA GLY A 57 -19.80 12.49 13.30
C GLY A 57 -19.38 11.03 13.40
N THR A 58 -18.64 10.49 12.43
CA THR A 58 -18.14 9.10 12.47
C THR A 58 -16.80 9.00 13.20
N GLN A 59 -16.59 7.93 13.97
CA GLN A 59 -15.33 7.66 14.67
C GLN A 59 -14.11 7.64 13.73
N PRO A 60 -12.94 8.15 14.15
CA PRO A 60 -11.74 8.15 13.32
C PRO A 60 -11.24 6.74 12.99
N LEU A 61 -10.66 6.59 11.80
CA LEU A 61 -9.92 5.41 11.37
C LEU A 61 -8.53 5.39 12.00
N VAL A 62 -8.03 4.17 12.20
CA VAL A 62 -6.62 3.85 12.51
C VAL A 62 -6.03 3.02 11.39
N TRP A 63 -4.72 3.16 11.16
CA TRP A 63 -4.05 2.39 10.12
C TRP A 63 -3.99 0.91 10.47
N ASN A 64 -4.28 0.03 9.50
CA ASN A 64 -4.13 -1.41 9.65
C ASN A 64 -3.04 -1.92 8.69
N THR A 65 -1.93 -2.41 9.23
CA THR A 65 -0.78 -2.87 8.45
C THR A 65 -1.05 -4.14 7.65
N THR A 66 -1.85 -5.06 8.17
CA THR A 66 -2.26 -6.29 7.47
C THR A 66 -3.10 -5.95 6.25
N LEU A 67 -4.04 -5.02 6.40
CA LEU A 67 -4.86 -4.55 5.29
C LEU A 67 -4.03 -3.84 4.22
N ALA A 68 -3.15 -2.92 4.63
CA ALA A 68 -2.28 -2.21 3.72
C ALA A 68 -1.42 -3.18 2.89
N ARG A 69 -0.90 -4.24 3.51
CA ARG A 69 -0.16 -5.29 2.81
C ARG A 69 -1.05 -6.06 1.83
N SER A 70 -2.28 -6.39 2.21
CA SER A 70 -3.25 -7.06 1.33
C SER A 70 -3.55 -6.22 0.10
N SER A 71 -3.79 -4.91 0.28
CA SER A 71 -4.08 -4.02 -0.84
C SER A 71 -2.86 -3.78 -1.72
N ALA A 72 -1.66 -3.66 -1.15
CA ALA A 72 -0.40 -3.58 -1.89
C ALA A 72 -0.14 -4.84 -2.75
N ALA A 73 -0.43 -6.03 -2.20
CA ALA A 73 -0.28 -7.29 -2.93
C ALA A 73 -1.28 -7.42 -4.09
N TYR A 74 -2.50 -6.93 -3.92
CA TYR A 74 -3.49 -6.90 -5.01
C TYR A 74 -3.13 -5.85 -6.06
N ALA A 75 -2.73 -4.66 -5.62
CA ALA A 75 -2.21 -3.58 -6.44
C ALA A 75 -1.06 -4.01 -7.38
N ALA A 76 -0.14 -4.84 -6.87
CA ALA A 76 0.98 -5.35 -7.64
C ALA A 76 0.57 -6.20 -8.86
N LYS A 77 -0.67 -6.70 -8.91
CA LYS A 77 -1.17 -7.50 -10.04
C LYS A 77 -1.51 -6.67 -11.28
N CYS A 78 -1.61 -5.34 -11.15
CA CYS A 78 -1.96 -4.47 -12.28
C CYS A 78 -3.34 -4.77 -12.93
N ILE A 79 -4.29 -5.32 -12.16
CA ILE A 79 -5.66 -5.63 -12.62
C ILE A 79 -6.63 -4.52 -12.17
N TRP A 80 -7.20 -3.76 -13.12
CA TRP A 80 -8.15 -2.67 -12.85
C TRP A 80 -9.58 -3.19 -12.59
N GLU A 81 -9.70 -4.00 -11.55
CA GLU A 81 -10.97 -4.56 -11.06
C GLU A 81 -10.93 -4.68 -9.55
N HIS A 82 -12.10 -4.73 -8.92
CA HIS A 82 -12.19 -4.97 -7.49
C HIS A 82 -11.72 -6.37 -7.10
N SER A 83 -11.01 -6.48 -5.98
CA SER A 83 -10.38 -7.74 -5.53
C SER A 83 -11.36 -8.84 -5.14
N LYS A 84 -12.64 -8.51 -4.94
CA LYS A 84 -13.68 -9.40 -4.40
C LYS A 84 -13.26 -10.04 -3.06
N GLY A 85 -12.36 -9.38 -2.33
CA GLY A 85 -11.87 -9.83 -1.03
C GLY A 85 -12.88 -9.55 0.09
N LYS A 86 -12.51 -9.97 1.31
CA LYS A 86 -13.33 -9.80 2.52
C LYS A 86 -13.40 -8.38 3.09
N TYR A 87 -12.67 -7.43 2.50
CA TYR A 87 -12.58 -6.05 2.98
C TYR A 87 -13.24 -5.11 1.97
N GLY A 88 -13.82 -4.00 2.45
CA GLY A 88 -14.26 -2.91 1.60
C GLY A 88 -13.09 -2.27 0.86
N GLU A 89 -13.28 -1.84 -0.38
CA GLU A 89 -12.19 -1.39 -1.26
C GLU A 89 -12.60 -0.16 -2.07
N ASN A 90 -11.70 0.83 -2.10
CA ASN A 90 -11.76 1.93 -3.05
C ASN A 90 -10.55 1.88 -3.99
N LEU A 91 -10.80 1.97 -5.30
CA LEU A 91 -9.76 2.01 -6.32
C LEU A 91 -9.54 3.44 -6.82
N TYR A 92 -8.29 3.75 -7.14
CA TYR A 92 -7.93 5.01 -7.80
C TYR A 92 -6.77 4.80 -8.78
N ARG A 93 -6.83 5.50 -9.91
CA ARG A 93 -5.78 5.55 -10.93
C ARG A 93 -5.65 6.97 -11.44
N SER A 94 -4.42 7.41 -11.68
CA SER A 94 -4.15 8.69 -12.35
C SER A 94 -3.57 8.47 -13.75
N ARG A 95 -3.82 9.42 -14.66
CA ARG A 95 -3.09 9.56 -15.91
C ARG A 95 -2.77 11.07 -16.10
N PRO A 96 -1.50 11.48 -16.27
CA PRO A 96 -0.29 10.64 -16.23
C PRO A 96 -0.04 9.98 -14.86
N ARG A 97 0.96 9.09 -14.80
CA ARG A 97 1.38 8.45 -13.54
C ARG A 97 1.73 9.52 -12.51
N GLN A 98 1.17 9.40 -11.32
CA GLN A 98 1.47 10.29 -10.20
C GLN A 98 2.54 9.63 -9.33
N ASN A 99 3.76 10.18 -9.36
CA ASN A 99 4.88 9.66 -8.57
C ASN A 99 4.90 10.23 -7.15
N ASP A 100 4.25 11.37 -6.91
CA ASP A 100 4.08 11.92 -5.57
C ASP A 100 2.95 11.19 -4.85
N THR A 101 3.34 10.31 -3.93
CA THR A 101 2.44 9.52 -3.09
C THR A 101 1.51 10.37 -2.20
N VAL A 102 1.92 11.58 -1.82
CA VAL A 102 1.08 12.51 -1.06
C VAL A 102 0.03 13.10 -1.99
N LYS A 103 0.43 13.54 -3.19
CA LYS A 103 -0.52 14.04 -4.20
C LYS A 103 -1.51 12.97 -4.63
N LEU A 104 -1.06 11.71 -4.73
CA LEU A 104 -1.92 10.57 -5.00
C LEU A 104 -2.98 10.38 -3.90
N ALA A 105 -2.58 10.47 -2.63
CA ALA A 105 -3.51 10.41 -1.50
C ALA A 105 -4.53 11.56 -1.53
N GLU A 106 -4.08 12.79 -1.79
CA GLU A 106 -4.97 13.95 -1.92
C GLU A 106 -5.98 13.79 -3.05
N ASN A 107 -5.51 13.41 -4.24
CA ASN A 107 -6.36 13.32 -5.42
C ASN A 107 -7.35 12.16 -5.33
N SER A 108 -6.93 11.02 -4.79
CA SER A 108 -7.81 9.86 -4.59
C SER A 108 -8.92 10.17 -3.59
N VAL A 109 -8.58 10.63 -2.39
CA VAL A 109 -9.59 10.98 -1.37
C VAL A 109 -10.48 12.13 -1.84
N LYS A 110 -9.93 13.13 -2.55
CA LYS A 110 -10.74 14.18 -3.18
C LYS A 110 -11.72 13.61 -4.20
N SER A 111 -11.30 12.66 -5.02
CA SER A 111 -12.16 12.03 -6.03
C SER A 111 -13.32 11.28 -5.37
N TRP A 112 -13.03 10.41 -4.41
CA TRP A 112 -14.05 9.64 -3.69
C TRP A 112 -15.01 10.55 -2.92
N ARG A 113 -14.52 11.67 -2.37
CA ARG A 113 -15.34 12.65 -1.66
C ARG A 113 -16.32 13.41 -2.56
N LYS A 114 -16.05 13.53 -3.86
CA LYS A 114 -16.97 14.21 -4.80
C LYS A 114 -18.30 13.47 -4.97
N GLU A 115 -18.34 12.19 -4.62
CA GLU A 115 -19.55 11.39 -4.68
C GLU A 115 -20.52 11.65 -3.52
N LYS A 116 -20.21 12.60 -2.63
CA LYS A 116 -21.10 12.99 -1.55
C LYS A 116 -22.48 13.40 -2.13
N PRO A 117 -23.57 12.73 -1.75
CA PRO A 117 -24.89 13.11 -2.22
C PRO A 117 -25.32 14.44 -1.58
N GLY A 118 -26.12 15.23 -2.31
CA GLY A 118 -26.67 16.49 -1.80
C GLY A 118 -27.63 16.32 -0.62
N LYS A 119 -28.23 15.13 -0.46
CA LYS A 119 -29.04 14.75 0.71
C LYS A 119 -28.50 13.47 1.33
N LEU A 120 -28.03 13.58 2.58
CA LEU A 120 -27.66 12.45 3.41
C LEU A 120 -28.95 11.92 4.07
N GLY A 121 -29.54 10.88 3.50
CA GLY A 121 -30.66 10.16 4.08
C GLY A 121 -30.21 8.80 4.64
N PRO A 122 -30.97 8.18 5.56
CA PRO A 122 -30.63 6.90 6.18
C PRO A 122 -30.46 5.78 5.15
N ASP A 123 -31.18 5.85 4.03
CA ASP A 123 -31.19 4.83 2.98
C ASP A 123 -30.08 5.00 1.93
N TRP A 124 -29.24 6.05 2.07
CA TRP A 124 -28.19 6.41 1.11
C TRP A 124 -28.58 6.13 -0.35
N PRO A 125 -29.61 6.82 -0.90
CA PRO A 125 -30.23 6.43 -2.17
C PRO A 125 -29.25 6.24 -3.33
N CYS A 126 -28.14 6.98 -3.31
CA CYS A 126 -27.04 6.91 -4.27
C CYS A 126 -26.27 5.56 -4.27
N LEU A 127 -26.46 4.69 -3.27
CA LEU A 127 -25.90 3.34 -3.26
C LEU A 127 -26.60 2.42 -4.25
N LYS A 128 -27.89 2.65 -4.53
CA LYS A 128 -28.66 1.82 -5.48
C LYS A 128 -28.07 1.88 -6.89
N ASP A 129 -27.56 3.05 -7.27
CA ASP A 129 -26.95 3.30 -8.57
C ASP A 129 -25.41 3.25 -8.52
N LEU A 130 -24.83 2.81 -7.39
CA LEU A 130 -23.38 2.77 -7.12
C LEU A 130 -22.65 4.11 -7.30
N GLN A 131 -23.37 5.23 -7.29
CA GLN A 131 -22.81 6.56 -7.55
C GLN A 131 -22.05 7.15 -6.37
N CYS A 132 -22.21 6.58 -5.17
CA CYS A 132 -21.58 7.06 -3.94
C CYS A 132 -20.87 5.99 -3.10
N GLY A 133 -20.53 4.86 -3.73
CA GLY A 133 -19.84 3.76 -3.07
C GLY A 133 -18.52 4.20 -2.43
N HIS A 134 -17.73 5.02 -3.12
CA HIS A 134 -16.43 5.44 -2.58
C HIS A 134 -16.58 6.41 -1.41
N TYR A 135 -17.55 7.33 -1.48
CA TYR A 135 -17.83 8.26 -0.38
C TYR A 135 -18.33 7.54 0.86
N THR A 136 -19.31 6.65 0.68
CA THR A 136 -19.96 5.95 1.79
C THR A 136 -19.00 4.98 2.49
N GLN A 137 -18.19 4.23 1.74
CA GLN A 137 -17.17 3.34 2.31
C GLN A 137 -16.18 4.09 3.22
N GLY A 138 -15.79 5.31 2.87
CA GLY A 138 -14.90 6.14 3.69
C GLY A 138 -15.53 6.63 5.00
N ASN A 139 -16.86 6.63 5.09
CA ASN A 139 -17.64 7.21 6.20
C ASN A 139 -18.45 6.18 7.00
N GLN A 140 -18.48 4.91 6.59
CA GLN A 140 -19.08 3.80 7.35
C GLN A 140 -18.18 3.35 8.51
N ALA A 141 -18.77 2.68 9.51
CA ALA A 141 -18.03 2.01 10.57
C ALA A 141 -17.40 0.73 10.00
N GLY A 142 -16.12 0.81 9.59
CA GLY A 142 -15.44 -0.28 8.92
C GLY A 142 -14.22 0.20 8.13
N ILE A 143 -13.24 -0.68 8.03
CA ILE A 143 -11.87 -0.43 7.57
C ILE A 143 -11.83 -0.21 6.04
N VAL A 144 -11.10 0.81 5.56
CA VAL A 144 -10.90 1.12 4.13
C VAL A 144 -9.66 0.40 3.60
N SER A 145 -9.82 -0.56 2.68
CA SER A 145 -8.69 -1.12 1.92
C SER A 145 -8.41 -0.25 0.69
N LEU A 146 -7.12 0.02 0.45
CA LEU A 146 -6.66 0.98 -0.56
C LEU A 146 -5.78 0.24 -1.56
N SER A 147 -6.37 -0.27 -2.63
CA SER A 147 -5.61 -0.91 -3.72
C SER A 147 -5.35 0.13 -4.81
N TRP A 148 -4.09 0.39 -5.16
CA TRP A 148 -3.73 1.33 -6.24
C TRP A 148 -2.99 0.62 -7.37
N LEU A 149 -3.35 0.91 -8.61
CA LEU A 149 -2.57 0.50 -9.75
C LEU A 149 -1.81 1.70 -10.29
N SER A 150 -0.48 1.58 -10.32
CA SER A 150 0.33 2.41 -11.21
C SER A 150 0.64 1.60 -12.46
N THR A 151 0.06 1.98 -13.59
CA THR A 151 0.65 1.70 -14.90
C THR A 151 1.60 2.83 -15.25
#